data_AF-A0A973SRG5-F1
#
_entry.id   AF-A0A973SRG5-F1
#
_cell.length_a   1.000
_cell.length_b   1.000
_cell.length_c   1.000
_cell.angle_alpha   90.00
_cell.angle_beta   90.00
_cell.angle_gamma   90.00
#
_symmetry.space_group_name_H-M   'P 1'
#
loop_
_entity.id
_entity.type
_entity.pdbx_description
1 polymer ?
#
loop_
_entity_poly.entity_id
_entity_poly.type
_entity_poly.pdbx_seq_one_letter_code
_entity_poly.pdbx_strand_id
1 'polypeptide(L)'
;MLDTLVERYRWAEQDGLVALTITVVAGRTEDEVVQAFGAGRAPRRIMTFRQIGEVLALPEAGSFHPMLVVSAGSCVVTIENTGYHGSIPEIARRASANGGRFFSAYWDMHGDHQVMYAEDGCVQVVFDPADENRRPAGAVVPLPRWAEGVRPDSAAPGASSLALMERVMRVRIDRDWMVEPLSAVILPDPATMFDDPEAAWRP
;
A
#
# COMPACT_ATOMS: atom_id res chain seq x y z
N MET A 1 15.51 14.95 7.57
CA MET A 1 15.63 15.05 6.09
C MET A 1 15.14 13.74 5.50
N LEU A 2 14.75 13.69 4.23
CA LEU A 2 14.23 12.44 3.63
C LEU A 2 15.27 11.31 3.74
N ASP A 3 16.55 11.62 3.53
CA ASP A 3 17.66 10.67 3.62
C ASP A 3 17.75 9.93 4.96
N THR A 4 17.48 10.63 6.08
CA THR A 4 17.44 10.00 7.41
C THR A 4 16.29 9.00 7.54
N LEU A 5 15.16 9.26 6.88
CA LEU A 5 14.03 8.32 6.85
C LEU A 5 14.33 7.16 5.91
N VAL A 6 14.93 7.40 4.75
CA VAL A 6 15.38 6.34 3.82
C VAL A 6 16.28 5.36 4.55
N GLU A 7 17.28 5.85 5.29
CA GLU A 7 18.19 4.98 6.04
C GLU A 7 17.47 4.11 7.07
N ARG A 8 16.46 4.67 7.77
CA ARG A 8 15.63 3.90 8.71
C ARG A 8 14.88 2.77 8.02
N TYR A 9 14.43 2.99 6.79
CA TYR A 9 13.62 2.04 6.03
C TYR A 9 14.43 1.10 5.14
N ARG A 10 15.77 1.10 5.23
CA ARG A 10 16.64 0.18 4.48
C ARG A 10 16.31 -1.30 4.69
N TRP A 11 15.61 -1.65 5.76
CA TRP A 11 15.12 -3.02 5.96
C TRP A 11 14.12 -3.47 4.88
N ALA A 12 13.45 -2.55 4.19
CA ALA A 12 12.54 -2.85 3.09
C ALA A 12 13.25 -3.37 1.83
N GLU A 13 14.57 -3.17 1.72
CA GLU A 13 15.40 -3.62 0.59
C GLU A 13 15.98 -5.03 0.80
N GLN A 14 15.64 -5.72 1.91
CA GLN A 14 16.24 -7.00 2.25
C GLN A 14 15.56 -8.17 1.50
N ASP A 15 16.34 -9.21 1.16
CA ASP A 15 15.98 -10.36 0.31
C ASP A 15 14.74 -11.19 0.73
N GLY A 16 14.06 -10.85 1.82
CA GLY A 16 12.81 -11.49 2.28
C GLY A 16 11.53 -10.73 1.99
N LEU A 17 11.61 -9.50 1.46
CA LEU A 17 10.47 -8.63 1.19
C LEU A 17 10.39 -8.29 -0.31
N VAL A 18 10.53 -9.30 -1.16
CA VAL A 18 10.61 -9.12 -2.62
C VAL A 18 9.30 -8.72 -3.27
N ALA A 19 8.16 -8.85 -2.58
CA ALA A 19 6.87 -8.34 -3.05
C ALA A 19 5.99 -7.93 -1.87
N LEU A 20 5.61 -6.65 -1.83
CA LEU A 20 4.90 -6.07 -0.70
C LEU A 20 4.05 -4.89 -1.17
N THR A 21 2.84 -4.81 -0.63
CA THR A 21 2.06 -3.56 -0.62
C THR A 21 1.87 -3.10 0.81
N ILE A 22 2.27 -1.87 1.11
CA ILE A 22 1.92 -1.20 2.36
C ILE A 22 1.06 -0.01 2.04
N THR A 23 -0.10 0.08 2.70
CA THR A 23 -1.01 1.22 2.57
C THR A 23 -1.25 1.86 3.92
N VAL A 24 -1.30 3.19 3.97
CA VAL A 24 -1.75 3.96 5.13
C VAL A 24 -3.00 4.72 4.75
N VAL A 25 -4.05 4.57 5.56
CA VAL A 25 -5.31 5.28 5.43
C VAL A 25 -5.56 6.12 6.69
N ALA A 26 -5.80 7.41 6.51
CA ALA A 26 -6.15 8.34 7.59
C ALA A 26 -7.62 8.79 7.46
N GLY A 27 -8.27 9.03 8.59
CA GLY A 27 -9.67 9.51 8.63
C GLY A 27 -10.71 8.42 8.42
N ARG A 28 -10.31 7.14 8.44
CA ARG A 28 -11.20 5.97 8.30
C ARG A 28 -10.93 4.97 9.43
N THR A 29 -11.96 4.23 9.81
CA THR A 29 -11.85 3.10 10.75
C THR A 29 -11.31 1.85 10.05
N GLU A 30 -10.84 0.85 10.82
CA GLU A 30 -10.38 -0.41 10.24
C GLU A 30 -11.47 -1.09 9.40
N ASP A 31 -12.72 -1.12 9.87
CA ASP A 31 -13.82 -1.75 9.15
C ASP A 31 -14.13 -1.04 7.83
N GLU A 32 -14.05 0.29 7.82
CA GLU A 32 -14.22 1.07 6.60
C GLU A 32 -13.08 0.84 5.60
N VAL A 33 -11.85 0.64 6.07
CA VAL A 33 -10.71 0.29 5.21
C VAL A 33 -10.87 -1.12 4.66
N VAL A 34 -11.19 -2.10 5.49
CA VAL A 34 -11.48 -3.48 5.05
C VAL A 34 -12.62 -3.51 4.04
N GLN A 35 -13.66 -2.70 4.25
CA GLN A 35 -14.75 -2.55 3.30
C GLN A 35 -14.30 -1.89 1.98
N ALA A 36 -13.44 -0.86 2.01
CA ALA A 36 -12.91 -0.22 0.81
C ALA A 36 -12.09 -1.19 -0.05
N PHE A 37 -11.36 -2.10 0.59
CA PHE A 37 -10.65 -3.23 -0.04
C PHE A 37 -11.57 -4.40 -0.44
N GLY A 38 -12.90 -4.23 -0.36
CA GLY A 38 -13.89 -5.19 -0.85
C GLY A 38 -14.14 -6.40 0.07
N ALA A 39 -13.47 -6.50 1.22
CA ALA A 39 -13.65 -7.62 2.14
C ALA A 39 -14.89 -7.48 3.05
N GLY A 40 -15.54 -6.31 3.09
CA GLY A 40 -16.81 -6.11 3.80
C GLY A 40 -16.76 -6.60 5.26
N ARG A 41 -17.61 -7.59 5.60
CA ARG A 41 -17.65 -8.23 6.94
C ARG A 41 -16.90 -9.57 6.99
N ALA A 42 -15.84 -9.73 6.19
CA ALA A 42 -15.03 -10.94 6.18
C ALA A 42 -14.52 -11.28 7.59
N PRO A 43 -14.44 -12.58 7.94
CA PRO A 43 -13.90 -12.99 9.22
C PRO A 43 -12.43 -12.58 9.34
N ARG A 44 -12.07 -12.03 10.50
CA ARG A 44 -10.70 -11.70 10.86
C ARG A 44 -10.02 -12.89 11.53
N ARG A 45 -8.73 -13.09 11.24
CA ARG A 45 -7.89 -14.10 11.90
C ARG A 45 -6.61 -13.45 12.37
N ILE A 46 -6.02 -13.92 13.46
CA ILE A 46 -4.69 -13.46 13.86
C ILE A 46 -3.65 -14.28 13.10
N MET A 47 -2.80 -13.61 12.32
CA MET A 47 -1.74 -14.25 11.52
C MET A 47 -0.49 -13.38 11.52
N THR A 48 0.67 -14.01 11.43
CA THR A 48 1.94 -13.33 11.14
C THR A 48 2.17 -13.24 9.63
N PHE A 49 3.03 -12.32 9.19
CA PHE A 49 3.46 -12.23 7.79
C PHE A 49 4.07 -13.55 7.28
N ARG A 50 4.83 -14.25 8.14
CA ARG A 50 5.40 -15.57 7.83
C ARG A 50 4.32 -16.63 7.61
N GLN A 51 3.31 -16.69 8.47
CA GLN A 51 2.19 -17.63 8.31
C GLN A 51 1.42 -17.38 7.01
N ILE A 52 1.24 -16.11 6.64
CA ILE A 52 0.68 -15.75 5.34
C ILE A 52 1.53 -16.31 4.20
N GLY A 53 2.85 -16.11 4.24
CA GLY A 53 3.77 -16.65 3.22
C GLY A 53 3.71 -18.18 3.11
N GLU A 54 3.62 -18.88 4.24
CA GLU A 54 3.45 -20.34 4.28
C GLU A 54 2.15 -20.80 3.62
N VAL A 55 1.04 -20.07 3.82
CA VAL A 55 -0.24 -20.37 3.15
C VAL A 55 -0.16 -20.08 1.66
N LEU A 56 0.43 -18.95 1.27
CA LEU A 56 0.56 -18.55 -0.13
C LEU A 56 1.47 -19.48 -0.95
N ALA A 57 2.40 -20.18 -0.30
CA ALA A 57 3.25 -21.18 -0.93
C ALA A 57 2.52 -22.50 -1.27
N LEU A 58 1.28 -22.68 -0.81
CA LEU A 58 0.49 -23.88 -1.11
C LEU A 58 -0.05 -23.82 -2.56
N PRO A 59 -0.05 -24.94 -3.30
CA PRO A 59 -0.55 -24.98 -4.68
C PRO A 59 -1.99 -24.48 -4.87
N GLU A 60 -2.83 -24.64 -3.85
CA GLU A 60 -4.25 -24.26 -3.86
C GLU A 60 -4.49 -22.79 -3.48
N ALA A 61 -3.44 -22.02 -3.20
CA ALA A 61 -3.55 -20.63 -2.70
C ALA A 61 -3.90 -19.59 -3.77
N GLY A 62 -4.10 -19.99 -5.04
CA GLY A 62 -4.27 -19.09 -6.17
C GLY A 62 -5.43 -18.09 -6.09
N SER A 63 -6.34 -18.23 -5.12
CA SER A 63 -7.43 -17.27 -4.84
C SER A 63 -7.36 -16.68 -3.43
N PHE A 64 -6.21 -16.79 -2.76
CA PHE A 64 -6.00 -16.34 -1.39
C PHE A 64 -5.24 -15.01 -1.39
N HIS A 65 -5.94 -13.92 -1.06
CA HIS A 65 -5.36 -12.57 -0.99
C HIS A 65 -5.40 -12.04 0.44
N PRO A 66 -4.47 -12.44 1.32
CA PRO A 66 -4.47 -12.03 2.71
C PRO A 66 -3.93 -10.61 2.86
N MET A 67 -4.60 -9.82 3.68
CA MET A 67 -4.18 -8.49 4.06
C MET A 67 -4.15 -8.38 5.58
N LEU A 68 -3.00 -8.01 6.14
CA LEU A 68 -2.87 -7.63 7.55
C LEU A 68 -3.36 -6.20 7.75
N VAL A 69 -3.96 -5.94 8.90
CA VAL A 69 -4.53 -4.65 9.30
C VAL A 69 -3.98 -4.27 10.67
N VAL A 70 -3.47 -3.04 10.79
CA VAL A 70 -2.89 -2.49 12.01
C VAL A 70 -3.43 -1.08 12.24
N SER A 71 -3.94 -0.81 13.44
CA SER A 71 -4.20 0.56 13.89
C SER A 71 -2.91 1.21 14.41
N ALA A 72 -2.47 2.30 13.78
CA ALA A 72 -1.27 3.04 14.15
C ALA A 72 -1.61 4.52 14.37
N GLY A 73 -1.86 4.89 15.64
CA GLY A 73 -2.33 6.22 16.01
C GLY A 73 -3.73 6.49 15.45
N SER A 74 -3.89 7.53 14.63
CA SER A 74 -5.16 7.89 13.98
C SER A 74 -5.30 7.31 12.56
N CYS A 75 -4.42 6.39 12.18
CA CYS A 75 -4.40 5.80 10.85
C CYS A 75 -4.53 4.28 10.93
N VAL A 76 -5.01 3.70 9.84
CA VAL A 76 -5.02 2.25 9.60
C VAL A 76 -3.93 1.95 8.59
N VAL A 77 -3.08 0.98 8.89
CA VAL A 77 -2.06 0.46 7.99
C VAL A 77 -2.51 -0.91 7.51
N THR A 78 -2.41 -1.15 6.21
CA THR A 78 -2.57 -2.48 5.64
C THR A 78 -1.27 -2.97 5.02
N ILE A 79 -1.05 -4.28 5.09
CA ILE A 79 0.17 -4.94 4.64
C ILE A 79 -0.23 -6.21 3.88
N GLU A 80 0.19 -6.30 2.63
CA GLU A 80 -0.12 -7.42 1.75
C GLU A 80 1.18 -8.10 1.32
N ASN A 81 1.38 -9.35 1.75
CA ASN A 81 2.50 -10.17 1.28
C ASN A 81 2.16 -10.68 -0.14
N THR A 82 2.96 -10.30 -1.14
CA THR A 82 2.70 -10.57 -2.58
C THR A 82 1.37 -10.03 -3.15
N GLY A 83 0.52 -9.41 -2.34
CA GLY A 83 -0.73 -8.78 -2.77
C GLY A 83 -0.50 -7.37 -3.30
N TYR A 84 -1.46 -6.88 -4.09
CA TYR A 84 -1.36 -5.62 -4.83
C TYR A 84 -2.63 -4.78 -4.74
N HIS A 85 -3.58 -5.09 -3.85
CA HIS A 85 -4.85 -4.37 -3.79
C HIS A 85 -4.63 -2.88 -3.50
N GLY A 86 -3.68 -2.55 -2.63
CA GLY A 86 -3.31 -1.15 -2.35
C GLY A 86 -2.71 -0.39 -3.54
N SER A 87 -2.36 -1.04 -4.66
CA SER A 87 -1.90 -0.37 -5.89
C SER A 87 -3.04 -0.06 -6.87
N ILE A 88 -4.28 -0.41 -6.54
CA ILE A 88 -5.46 -0.20 -7.39
C ILE A 88 -6.07 1.20 -7.12
N PRO A 89 -6.12 2.11 -8.10
CA PRO A 89 -6.69 3.46 -7.95
C PRO A 89 -8.11 3.49 -7.38
N GLU A 90 -8.97 2.55 -7.78
CA GLU A 90 -10.33 2.46 -7.25
C GLU A 90 -10.38 2.17 -5.74
N ILE A 91 -9.46 1.37 -5.22
CA ILE A 91 -9.34 1.15 -3.76
C ILE A 91 -8.88 2.43 -3.08
N ALA A 92 -7.94 3.16 -3.67
CA ALA A 92 -7.50 4.46 -3.16
C ALA A 92 -8.64 5.48 -3.11
N ARG A 93 -9.50 5.54 -4.13
CA ARG A 93 -10.70 6.40 -4.13
C ARG A 93 -11.66 6.03 -3.01
N ARG A 94 -12.02 4.74 -2.89
CA ARG A 94 -12.94 4.27 -1.83
C ARG A 94 -12.39 4.53 -0.43
N ALA A 95 -11.10 4.26 -0.22
CA ALA A 95 -10.46 4.38 1.07
C ALA A 95 -10.16 5.84 1.47
N SER A 96 -9.98 6.75 0.50
CA SER A 96 -9.77 8.17 0.78
C SER A 96 -11.06 9.01 0.78
N ALA A 97 -12.22 8.45 0.41
CA ALA A 97 -13.47 9.20 0.37
C ALA A 97 -13.87 9.82 1.73
N ASN A 98 -14.70 10.87 1.69
CA ASN A 98 -15.25 11.58 2.86
C ASN A 98 -14.17 12.26 3.72
N GLY A 99 -13.24 12.96 3.07
CA GLY A 99 -12.13 13.66 3.72
C GLY A 99 -11.00 12.75 4.22
N GLY A 100 -10.98 11.49 3.78
CA GLY A 100 -9.90 10.55 4.06
C GLY A 100 -8.65 10.83 3.24
N ARG A 101 -7.54 10.23 3.65
CA ARG A 101 -6.27 10.24 2.89
C ARG A 101 -5.74 8.82 2.77
N PHE A 102 -5.15 8.52 1.64
CA PHE A 102 -4.61 7.22 1.28
C PHE A 102 -3.21 7.40 0.72
N PHE A 103 -2.25 6.61 1.20
CA PHE A 103 -0.92 6.53 0.63
C PHE A 103 -0.52 5.05 0.53
N SER A 104 -0.14 4.60 -0.66
CA SER A 104 0.33 3.23 -0.90
C SER A 104 1.72 3.23 -1.48
N ALA A 105 2.50 2.24 -1.05
CA ALA A 105 3.77 1.85 -1.62
C ALA A 105 3.69 0.37 -1.99
N TYR A 106 3.92 0.07 -3.27
CA TYR A 106 3.91 -1.26 -3.84
C TYR A 106 5.22 -1.54 -4.54
N TRP A 107 5.69 -2.78 -4.40
CA TRP A 107 6.73 -3.34 -5.25
C TRP A 107 6.59 -4.85 -5.39
N ASP A 108 7.18 -5.42 -6.44
CA ASP A 108 7.17 -6.86 -6.69
C ASP A 108 8.52 -7.44 -7.14
N MET A 109 8.52 -8.77 -7.29
CA MET A 109 9.71 -9.54 -7.67
C MET A 109 10.15 -9.33 -9.13
N HIS A 110 9.31 -8.69 -9.96
CA HIS A 110 9.63 -8.33 -11.34
C HIS A 110 10.28 -6.95 -11.43
N GLY A 111 10.38 -6.22 -10.31
CA GLY A 111 10.96 -4.89 -10.24
C GLY A 111 9.96 -3.78 -10.53
N ASP A 112 8.66 -4.08 -10.58
CA ASP A 112 7.63 -3.05 -10.67
C ASP A 112 7.51 -2.33 -9.33
N HIS A 113 7.42 -1.00 -9.37
CA HIS A 113 7.22 -0.18 -8.18
C HIS A 113 6.12 0.85 -8.42
N GLN A 114 5.38 1.17 -7.36
CA GLN A 114 4.36 2.22 -7.42
C GLN A 114 4.23 2.93 -6.08
N VAL A 115 4.19 4.26 -6.15
CA VAL A 115 3.69 5.11 -5.07
C VAL A 115 2.41 5.76 -5.54
N MET A 116 1.37 5.69 -4.70
CA MET A 116 0.07 6.30 -4.97
C MET A 116 -0.41 7.12 -3.78
N TYR A 117 -0.97 8.29 -4.05
CA TYR A 117 -1.64 9.13 -3.06
C TYR A 117 -3.02 9.54 -3.54
N ALA A 118 -4.00 9.42 -2.65
CA ALA A 118 -5.36 9.89 -2.87
C ALA A 118 -5.88 10.64 -1.64
N GLU A 119 -6.73 11.62 -1.88
CA GLU A 119 -7.37 12.43 -0.85
C GLU A 119 -8.79 12.75 -1.28
N ASP A 120 -9.73 12.59 -0.36
CA ASP A 120 -11.17 12.80 -0.57
C ASP A 120 -11.73 12.13 -1.84
N GLY A 121 -11.34 10.87 -2.05
CA GLY A 121 -11.81 10.08 -3.19
C GLY A 121 -11.17 10.42 -4.53
N CYS A 122 -10.14 11.27 -4.55
CA CYS A 122 -9.42 11.67 -5.75
C CYS A 122 -7.97 11.16 -5.70
N VAL A 123 -7.57 10.34 -6.68
CA VAL A 123 -6.18 9.94 -6.86
C VAL A 123 -5.41 11.12 -7.43
N GLN A 124 -4.52 11.71 -6.64
CA GLN A 124 -3.81 12.92 -7.04
C GLN A 124 -2.48 12.58 -7.72
N VAL A 125 -1.84 11.49 -7.30
CA VAL A 125 -0.48 11.13 -7.74
C VAL A 125 -0.35 9.61 -7.83
N VAL A 126 0.20 9.14 -8.95
CA VAL A 126 0.73 7.79 -9.14
C VAL A 126 2.07 7.91 -9.85
N PHE A 127 3.14 7.31 -9.33
CA PHE A 127 4.44 7.27 -10.02
C PHE A 127 5.25 6.05 -9.60
N ASP A 128 6.23 5.70 -10.44
CA ASP A 128 7.26 4.71 -10.11
C ASP A 128 8.44 5.41 -9.39
N PRO A 129 8.75 5.04 -8.14
CA PRO A 129 9.89 5.61 -7.40
C PRO A 129 11.27 5.21 -7.97
N ALA A 130 11.36 4.15 -8.77
CA ALA A 130 12.56 3.70 -9.46
C ALA A 130 12.78 4.38 -10.82
N ASP A 131 11.72 4.91 -11.47
CA ASP A 131 11.86 5.67 -12.72
C ASP A 131 12.51 7.04 -12.47
N GLU A 132 13.74 7.22 -12.96
CA GLU A 132 14.50 8.47 -12.85
C GLU A 132 13.84 9.65 -13.60
N ASN A 133 13.04 9.37 -14.63
CA ASN A 133 12.31 10.36 -15.42
C ASN A 133 11.01 10.82 -14.75
N ARG A 134 10.57 10.09 -13.71
CA ARG A 134 9.56 10.49 -12.71
C ARG A 134 8.34 11.17 -13.31
N ARG A 135 7.75 10.62 -14.36
CA ARG A 135 6.50 11.17 -14.91
C ARG A 135 5.35 10.57 -14.11
N PRO A 136 4.62 11.36 -13.30
CA PRO A 136 3.45 10.84 -12.64
C PRO A 136 2.46 10.37 -13.72
N ALA A 137 2.14 9.08 -13.72
CA ALA A 137 1.20 8.52 -14.67
C ALA A 137 -0.21 8.98 -14.27
N GLY A 138 -0.83 9.83 -15.09
CA GLY A 138 -2.18 10.31 -14.86
C GLY A 138 -2.37 11.16 -13.59
N ALA A 139 -1.34 11.82 -13.07
CA ALA A 139 -1.51 12.69 -11.91
C ALA A 139 -2.43 13.88 -12.22
N VAL A 140 -3.21 14.26 -11.21
CA VAL A 140 -3.99 15.48 -11.22
C VAL A 140 -3.03 16.66 -11.10
N VAL A 141 -3.13 17.60 -12.03
CA VAL A 141 -2.33 18.82 -12.05
C VAL A 141 -3.19 19.98 -11.49
N PRO A 142 -2.68 20.78 -10.54
CA PRO A 142 -1.32 20.77 -9.98
C PRO A 142 -1.07 19.60 -9.00
N LEU A 143 0.19 19.15 -8.96
CA LEU A 143 0.61 18.12 -8.02
C LEU A 143 0.45 18.61 -6.57
N PRO A 144 0.26 17.70 -5.61
CA PRO A 144 0.31 18.04 -4.20
C PRO A 144 1.67 18.63 -3.84
N ARG A 145 1.68 19.69 -3.01
CA ARG A 145 2.90 20.40 -2.62
C ARG A 145 3.99 19.49 -2.04
N TRP A 146 3.60 18.40 -1.37
CA TRP A 146 4.58 17.46 -0.83
C TRP A 146 5.29 16.64 -1.91
N ALA A 147 4.68 16.45 -3.08
CA ALA A 147 5.22 15.69 -4.20
C ALA A 147 6.08 16.56 -5.13
N GLU A 148 5.90 17.88 -5.10
CA GLU A 148 6.73 18.82 -5.85
C GLU A 148 8.22 18.68 -5.49
N GLY A 149 9.04 18.36 -6.49
CA GLY A 149 10.49 18.23 -6.32
C GLY A 149 10.93 17.03 -5.50
N VAL A 150 10.05 16.07 -5.20
CA VAL A 150 10.44 14.81 -4.56
C VAL A 150 11.39 14.02 -5.47
N ARG A 151 12.41 13.47 -4.84
CA ARG A 151 13.48 12.69 -5.48
C ARG A 151 13.70 11.43 -4.63
N PRO A 152 12.90 10.37 -4.83
CA PRO A 152 13.17 9.08 -4.19
C PRO A 152 14.55 8.59 -4.62
N ASP A 153 15.23 7.88 -3.73
CA ASP A 153 16.49 7.18 -4.03
C ASP A 153 16.15 5.96 -4.88
N SER A 154 16.49 6.01 -6.18
CA SER A 154 16.25 4.91 -7.12
C SER A 154 17.09 3.66 -6.80
N ALA A 155 18.16 3.80 -6.01
CA ALA A 155 18.91 2.66 -5.47
C ALA A 155 18.26 2.05 -4.21
N ALA A 156 17.16 2.64 -3.73
CA ALA A 156 16.43 2.23 -2.53
C ALA A 156 14.92 2.54 -2.67
N PRO A 157 14.25 2.03 -3.71
CA PRO A 157 12.89 2.45 -4.05
C PRO A 157 11.87 2.07 -2.96
N GLY A 158 12.00 0.91 -2.31
CA GLY A 158 11.13 0.50 -1.21
C GLY A 158 11.31 1.40 0.01
N ALA A 159 12.55 1.58 0.46
CA ALA A 159 12.92 2.43 1.59
C ALA A 159 12.51 3.90 1.37
N SER A 160 12.70 4.40 0.15
CA SER A 160 12.27 5.75 -0.24
C SER A 160 10.75 5.91 -0.23
N SER A 161 10.02 4.89 -0.67
CA SER A 161 8.56 4.90 -0.67
C SER A 161 8.00 4.94 0.76
N LEU A 162 8.55 4.13 1.67
CA LEU A 162 8.15 4.16 3.08
C LEU A 162 8.57 5.47 3.78
N ALA A 163 9.72 6.03 3.43
CA ALA A 163 10.17 7.33 3.92
C ALA A 163 9.22 8.47 3.49
N LEU A 164 8.73 8.44 2.25
CA LEU A 164 7.73 9.39 1.75
C LEU A 164 6.38 9.18 2.44
N MET A 165 5.95 7.94 2.58
CA MET A 165 4.72 7.58 3.30
C MET A 165 4.73 8.14 4.73
N GLU A 166 5.80 7.92 5.50
CA GLU A 166 5.91 8.50 6.86
C GLU A 166 5.88 10.02 6.83
N ARG A 167 6.60 10.65 5.89
CA ARG A 167 6.65 12.11 5.78
C ARG A 167 5.27 12.72 5.50
N VAL A 168 4.47 12.09 4.62
CA VAL A 168 3.17 12.59 4.18
C VAL A 168 2.06 12.25 5.18
N MET A 169 2.02 10.98 5.62
CA MET A 169 0.95 10.46 6.47
C MET A 169 1.21 10.65 7.96
N ARG A 170 2.46 10.98 8.35
CA ARG A 170 2.89 11.15 9.75
C ARG A 170 2.73 9.88 10.58
N VAL A 171 2.86 8.74 9.93
CA VAL A 171 2.81 7.40 10.55
C VAL A 171 4.13 6.70 10.26
N ARG A 172 4.81 6.24 11.31
CA ARG A 172 5.98 5.39 11.17
C ARG A 172 5.53 3.98 10.85
N ILE A 173 6.12 3.38 9.82
CA ILE A 173 5.93 1.97 9.50
C ILE A 173 6.89 1.17 10.38
N ASP A 174 6.34 0.27 11.21
CA ASP A 174 7.16 -0.55 12.08
C ASP A 174 7.60 -1.83 11.35
N ARG A 175 8.89 -2.14 11.45
CA ARG A 175 9.43 -3.40 10.94
C ARG A 175 8.86 -4.59 11.70
N ASP A 176 8.55 -4.40 12.98
CA ASP A 176 8.08 -5.48 13.84
C ASP A 176 6.71 -6.02 13.40
N TRP A 177 5.93 -5.25 12.63
CA TRP A 177 4.69 -5.72 11.98
C TRP A 177 4.92 -6.88 10.99
N MET A 178 6.15 -7.10 10.52
CA MET A 178 6.50 -8.25 9.69
C MET A 178 6.62 -9.55 10.49
N VAL A 179 6.68 -9.49 11.83
CA VAL A 179 6.83 -10.68 12.68
C VAL A 179 5.71 -10.82 13.71
N GLU A 180 5.04 -9.71 14.05
CA GLU A 180 3.94 -9.71 14.99
C GLU A 180 2.70 -10.46 14.47
N PRO A 181 1.93 -11.10 15.36
CA PRO A 181 0.60 -11.62 15.03
C PRO A 181 -0.39 -10.46 14.91
N LEU A 182 -0.92 -10.25 13.70
CA LEU A 182 -1.80 -9.13 13.36
C LEU A 182 -3.16 -9.59 12.85
N SER A 183 -4.15 -8.70 12.83
CA SER A 183 -5.47 -8.97 12.26
C SER A 183 -5.36 -9.13 10.75
N ALA A 184 -5.57 -10.34 10.24
CA ALA A 184 -5.64 -10.68 8.83
C ALA A 184 -7.09 -10.79 8.35
N VAL A 185 -7.35 -10.31 7.14
CA VAL A 185 -8.58 -10.53 6.37
C VAL A 185 -8.24 -11.11 5.01
N ILE A 186 -9.15 -11.87 4.41
CA ILE A 186 -9.00 -12.39 3.05
C ILE A 186 -9.79 -11.49 2.11
N LEU A 187 -9.08 -10.87 1.16
CA LEU A 187 -9.66 -10.03 0.13
C LEU A 187 -10.20 -10.91 -1.01
N PRO A 188 -11.27 -10.47 -1.70
CA PRO A 188 -11.67 -11.12 -2.93
C PRO A 188 -10.66 -10.83 -4.04
N ASP A 189 -10.64 -11.70 -5.06
CA ASP A 189 -9.83 -11.51 -6.25
C ASP A 189 -10.23 -10.19 -6.95
N PRO A 190 -9.28 -9.25 -7.21
CA PRO A 190 -9.54 -8.02 -7.94
C PRO A 190 -10.31 -8.22 -9.25
N ALA A 191 -10.08 -9.32 -9.97
CA ALA A 191 -10.78 -9.65 -11.21
C ALA A 191 -12.30 -9.83 -11.04
N THR A 192 -12.74 -10.10 -9.80
CA THR A 192 -14.15 -10.28 -9.44
C THR A 192 -14.71 -9.14 -8.59
N MET A 193 -13.86 -8.22 -8.15
CA MET A 193 -14.23 -7.14 -7.23
C MET A 193 -14.90 -5.96 -7.94
N PHE A 194 -14.58 -5.73 -9.22
CA PHE A 194 -15.01 -4.56 -9.97
C PHE A 194 -15.90 -4.95 -11.15
N ASP A 195 -16.99 -4.21 -11.35
CA ASP A 195 -17.86 -4.38 -12.52
C ASP A 195 -17.13 -4.02 -13.83
N ASP A 196 -16.21 -3.06 -13.77
CA ASP A 196 -15.31 -2.66 -14.86
C ASP A 196 -13.85 -2.68 -14.36
N PRO A 197 -13.13 -3.79 -14.56
CA PRO A 197 -11.74 -3.92 -14.15
C PRO A 197 -10.81 -2.90 -14.80
N GLU A 198 -11.05 -2.53 -16.07
CA GLU A 198 -10.19 -1.55 -16.75
C GLU A 198 -10.35 -0.15 -16.16
N ALA A 199 -11.58 0.25 -15.83
CA ALA A 199 -11.84 1.53 -15.18
C ALA A 199 -11.23 1.58 -13.76
N ALA A 200 -11.16 0.45 -13.05
CA ALA A 200 -10.60 0.39 -11.71
C ALA A 200 -9.10 0.80 -11.66
N TRP A 201 -8.38 0.56 -12.76
CA TRP A 201 -6.95 0.89 -12.91
C TRP A 201 -6.67 2.28 -13.47
N ARG A 202 -7.69 3.06 -13.82
CA ARG A 202 -7.49 4.44 -14.27
C ARG A 202 -7.29 5.35 -13.04
N PRO A 203 -6.26 6.22 -13.05
CA PRO A 203 -6.10 7.28 -12.03
C PRO A 203 -7.35 8.16 -11.92
#